data_AF-A0A6P0GDZ0-F1
#
_entry.id   AF-A0A6P0GDZ0-F1
#
_cell.length_a   1.000
_cell.length_b   1.000
_cell.length_c   1.000
_cell.angle_alpha   90.00
_cell.angle_beta   90.00
_cell.angle_gamma   90.00
#
_symmetry.space_group_name_H-M   'P 1'
#
loop_
_entity.id
_entity.type
_entity.pdbx_description
1 polymer ?
#
loop_
_entity_poly.entity_id
_entity_poly.type
_entity_poly.pdbx_seq_one_letter_code
_entity_poly.pdbx_strand_id
1 'polypeptide(L)'
;MKVFVSSTAEDLADFRVAAIRALRRLGHDVIAMEDFTAAAAFPLQRVLERVRSADAYVLLVAWRYGFIPDCSRVTNLPSTPEDDAASPGDDAGKTDDDGAKSITEWEYLAAREDPERPILPFLLTESAPWPPQHVDGFARGAAGEVVPVERVRDFRARLMRDHIVSFFSRDDELGELVSAAVTSARLSRGIRLNRLGVGSPVAGGTVTPDSSHSGALVGVVRDIGSERVVTIDIATDWWSTRLYLLAYLAARLTSVQRILVVDSGRFVGLLSVGSVIREISSIHEPIRRFEQAARARDDVQPDIGREADALISLFTSSFSDASPEDAASESAVKVDVTKANLDRWFADSLVANPIRVDNLARVSPLVLIRLFDYPGDFVPVIVGEGDDSPELSRSHVVDKPALSLQLARAYVTDLVNELT
;
A
#
# COMPACT_ATOMS: atom_id res chain seq x y z
N MET A 1 21.14 1.23 -11.47
CA MET A 1 21.15 0.89 -10.03
C MET A 1 22.16 -0.20 -9.77
N LYS A 2 22.70 -0.26 -8.54
CA LYS A 2 23.56 -1.33 -8.04
C LYS A 2 22.72 -2.50 -7.56
N VAL A 3 22.79 -3.64 -8.23
CA VAL A 3 22.02 -4.84 -7.87
C VAL A 3 22.97 -5.90 -7.35
N PHE A 4 22.79 -6.32 -6.09
CA PHE A 4 23.56 -7.44 -5.53
C PHE A 4 22.85 -8.76 -5.83
N VAL A 5 23.57 -9.73 -6.40
CA VAL A 5 23.03 -11.06 -6.75
C VAL A 5 23.63 -12.13 -5.84
N SER A 6 22.83 -12.54 -4.86
CA SER A 6 23.14 -13.58 -3.89
C SER A 6 22.57 -14.93 -4.31
N SER A 7 23.37 -15.99 -4.16
CA SER A 7 22.92 -17.39 -4.24
C SER A 7 24.07 -18.30 -3.80
N THR A 8 23.81 -19.60 -3.72
CA THR A 8 24.88 -20.61 -3.75
C THR A 8 25.52 -20.66 -5.14
N ALA A 9 26.81 -21.02 -5.21
CA ALA A 9 27.61 -20.90 -6.43
C ALA A 9 27.53 -22.12 -7.35
N GLU A 10 27.69 -23.32 -6.78
CA GLU A 10 27.88 -24.56 -7.55
C GLU A 10 26.59 -25.06 -8.21
N ASP A 11 25.49 -25.11 -7.46
CA ASP A 11 24.21 -25.66 -7.93
C ASP A 11 23.42 -24.70 -8.81
N LEU A 12 23.66 -23.40 -8.68
CA LEU A 12 22.93 -22.34 -9.37
C LEU A 12 23.76 -21.62 -10.44
N ALA A 13 24.92 -22.15 -10.84
CA ALA A 13 25.85 -21.49 -11.77
C ALA A 13 25.16 -20.97 -13.05
N ASP A 14 24.41 -21.81 -13.75
CA ASP A 14 23.73 -21.44 -15.01
C ASP A 14 22.62 -20.40 -14.78
N PHE A 15 21.87 -20.55 -13.69
CA PHE A 15 20.82 -19.62 -13.26
C PHE A 15 21.39 -18.24 -12.91
N ARG A 16 22.55 -18.19 -12.24
CA ARG A 16 23.26 -16.95 -11.94
C ARG A 16 23.69 -16.25 -13.24
N VAL A 17 24.24 -16.99 -14.20
CA VAL A 17 24.62 -16.43 -15.51
C VAL A 17 23.42 -15.80 -16.20
N ALA A 18 22.27 -16.47 -16.20
CA ALA A 18 21.03 -15.94 -16.77
C ALA A 18 20.57 -14.66 -16.08
N ALA A 19 20.49 -14.66 -14.74
CA ALA A 19 20.07 -13.51 -13.95
C ALA A 19 21.02 -12.31 -14.11
N ILE A 20 22.33 -12.52 -13.97
CA ILE A 20 23.35 -11.47 -14.12
C ILE A 20 23.32 -10.88 -15.53
N ARG A 21 23.20 -11.72 -16.56
CA ARG A 21 23.10 -11.28 -17.95
C ARG A 21 21.85 -10.42 -18.17
N ALA A 22 20.71 -10.83 -17.64
CA ALA A 22 19.45 -10.09 -17.74
C ALA A 22 19.56 -8.71 -17.08
N LEU A 23 20.12 -8.64 -15.87
CA LEU A 23 20.33 -7.39 -15.14
C LEU A 23 21.31 -6.44 -15.85
N ARG A 24 22.43 -6.97 -16.35
CA ARG A 24 23.42 -6.17 -17.11
C ARG A 24 22.84 -5.64 -18.42
N ARG A 25 21.99 -6.41 -19.11
CA ARG A 25 21.28 -5.95 -20.33
C ARG A 25 20.32 -4.79 -20.07
N LEU A 26 19.76 -4.69 -18.86
CA LEU A 26 18.95 -3.57 -18.40
C LEU A 26 19.77 -2.35 -17.92
N GLY A 27 21.09 -2.37 -18.12
CA GLY A 27 21.97 -1.25 -17.75
C GLY A 27 22.25 -1.13 -16.24
N HIS A 28 22.01 -2.19 -15.46
CA HIS A 28 22.30 -2.18 -14.03
C HIS A 28 23.78 -2.50 -13.76
N ASP A 29 24.32 -1.87 -12.70
CA ASP A 29 25.62 -2.21 -12.14
C ASP A 29 25.43 -3.44 -11.24
N VAL A 30 25.93 -4.59 -11.66
CA VAL A 30 25.66 -5.86 -10.97
C VAL A 30 26.85 -6.22 -10.10
N ILE A 31 26.59 -6.40 -8.80
CA ILE A 31 27.56 -6.90 -7.83
C ILE A 31 27.31 -8.39 -7.66
N ALA A 32 28.22 -9.22 -8.15
CA ALA A 32 28.12 -10.66 -8.08
C ALA A 32 29.47 -11.30 -7.72
N MET A 33 29.45 -12.51 -7.19
CA MET A 33 30.67 -13.17 -6.70
C MET A 33 31.69 -13.48 -7.81
N GLU A 34 31.24 -13.58 -9.06
CA GLU A 34 32.04 -13.79 -10.26
C GLU A 34 33.02 -12.64 -10.53
N ASP A 35 32.70 -11.45 -10.01
CA ASP A 35 33.52 -10.26 -10.16
C ASP A 35 34.56 -10.12 -9.02
N PHE A 36 34.55 -11.02 -8.03
CA PHE A 36 35.51 -11.02 -6.92
C PHE A 36 36.80 -11.75 -7.34
N THR A 37 37.88 -11.00 -7.55
CA THR A 37 39.17 -11.54 -8.01
C THR A 37 39.75 -12.57 -7.03
N ALA A 38 40.19 -13.72 -7.55
CA ALA A 38 40.54 -14.96 -6.84
C ALA A 38 41.80 -14.93 -5.92
N ALA A 39 42.31 -13.77 -5.51
CA ALA A 39 43.61 -13.68 -4.82
C ALA A 39 43.57 -14.00 -3.31
N ALA A 40 42.40 -14.04 -2.67
CA ALA A 40 42.18 -14.58 -1.33
C ALA A 40 40.67 -14.75 -1.12
N ALA A 41 40.25 -15.67 -0.25
CA ALA A 41 38.85 -15.79 0.17
C ALA A 41 38.30 -14.39 0.50
N PHE A 42 37.24 -13.97 -0.21
CA PHE A 42 36.69 -12.63 -0.05
C PHE A 42 36.05 -12.54 1.34
N PRO A 43 36.59 -11.74 2.29
CA PRO A 43 36.15 -11.80 3.68
C PRO A 43 34.67 -11.45 3.82
N LEU A 44 33.93 -12.17 4.68
CA LEU A 44 32.49 -11.96 4.90
C LEU A 44 32.16 -10.48 5.13
N GLN A 45 32.95 -9.78 5.95
CA GLN A 45 32.81 -8.35 6.19
C GLN A 45 32.70 -7.51 4.91
N ARG A 46 33.50 -7.82 3.88
CA ARG A 46 33.50 -7.10 2.60
C ARG A 46 32.27 -7.44 1.77
N VAL A 47 31.78 -8.68 1.84
CA VAL A 47 30.52 -9.08 1.22
C VAL A 47 29.37 -8.27 1.80
N LEU A 48 29.29 -8.18 3.13
CA LEU A 48 28.23 -7.44 3.82
C LEU A 48 28.27 -5.94 3.48
N GLU A 49 29.46 -5.34 3.38
CA GLU A 49 29.61 -3.94 2.90
C GLU A 49 29.08 -3.77 1.47
N ARG A 50 29.35 -4.73 0.58
CA ARG A 50 28.85 -4.71 -0.81
C ARG A 50 27.32 -4.82 -0.86
N VAL A 51 26.73 -5.72 -0.08
CA VAL A 51 25.27 -5.84 0.08
C VAL A 51 24.68 -4.51 0.55
N ARG A 52 25.25 -3.91 1.59
CA ARG A 52 24.79 -2.64 2.14
C ARG A 52 24.86 -1.49 1.13
N SER A 53 25.83 -1.52 0.22
CA SER A 53 25.99 -0.52 -0.84
C SER A 53 25.06 -0.70 -2.05
N ALA A 54 24.32 -1.81 -2.10
CA ALA A 54 23.44 -2.13 -3.22
C ALA A 54 22.08 -1.43 -3.08
N ASP A 55 21.57 -1.00 -4.21
CA ASP A 55 20.23 -0.43 -4.37
C ASP A 55 19.16 -1.53 -4.28
N ALA A 56 19.39 -2.69 -4.88
CA ALA A 56 18.45 -3.82 -4.81
C ALA A 56 19.21 -5.12 -4.51
N TYR A 57 18.52 -6.07 -3.87
CA TYR A 57 19.08 -7.37 -3.52
C TYR A 57 18.25 -8.48 -4.16
N VAL A 58 18.88 -9.21 -5.08
CA VAL A 58 18.32 -10.39 -5.75
C VAL A 58 18.89 -11.63 -5.07
N LEU A 59 18.02 -12.53 -4.64
CA LEU A 59 18.40 -13.76 -3.96
C LEU A 59 17.87 -14.97 -4.71
N LEU A 60 18.74 -15.87 -5.15
CA LEU A 60 18.34 -17.15 -5.76
C LEU A 60 18.56 -18.27 -4.74
N VAL A 61 17.54 -19.09 -4.50
CA VAL A 61 17.62 -20.24 -3.57
C VAL A 61 17.03 -21.49 -4.20
N ALA A 62 17.85 -22.55 -4.26
CA ALA A 62 17.41 -23.90 -4.61
C ALA A 62 17.34 -24.76 -3.35
N TRP A 63 18.09 -25.86 -3.31
CA TRP A 63 18.06 -26.86 -2.24
C TRP A 63 19.40 -27.02 -1.52
N ARG A 64 20.29 -26.02 -1.63
CA ARG A 64 21.49 -25.89 -0.80
C ARG A 64 21.38 -24.67 0.10
N TYR A 65 21.72 -24.84 1.36
CA TYR A 65 21.75 -23.78 2.36
C TYR A 65 22.96 -22.86 2.15
N GLY A 66 24.06 -23.43 1.65
CA GLY A 66 25.29 -22.71 1.32
C GLY A 66 26.40 -22.88 2.36
N PHE A 67 27.53 -22.22 2.09
CA PHE A 67 28.71 -22.27 2.95
C PHE A 67 28.48 -21.47 4.24
N ILE A 68 28.82 -22.06 5.39
CA ILE A 68 28.79 -21.40 6.70
C ILE A 68 30.19 -20.83 6.99
N PRO A 69 30.36 -19.49 7.00
CA PRO A 69 31.65 -18.88 7.24
C PRO A 69 32.01 -18.84 8.73
N ASP A 70 33.30 -18.88 9.03
CA ASP A 70 33.81 -18.51 10.36
C ASP A 70 33.57 -17.01 10.60
N CYS A 71 32.73 -16.72 11.60
CA CYS A 71 32.31 -15.37 11.96
C CYS A 71 33.14 -14.76 13.10
N SER A 72 34.10 -15.49 13.68
CA SER A 72 34.86 -15.08 14.88
C SER A 72 35.62 -13.76 14.74
N ARG A 73 35.94 -13.35 13.51
CA ARG A 73 36.70 -12.13 13.19
C ARG A 73 35.86 -11.06 12.49
N VAL A 74 34.55 -11.24 12.39
CA VAL A 74 33.65 -10.32 11.68
C VAL A 74 33.00 -9.39 12.70
N THR A 75 33.25 -8.08 12.56
CA THR A 75 32.82 -7.07 13.55
C THR A 75 31.50 -6.38 13.20
N ASN A 76 30.97 -6.61 12.00
CA ASN A 76 29.81 -5.92 11.45
C ASN A 76 28.70 -6.88 11.01
N LEU A 77 28.48 -7.96 11.78
CA LEU A 77 27.40 -8.90 11.54
C LEU A 77 26.03 -8.20 11.72
N PRO A 78 25.06 -8.47 10.85
CA PRO A 78 23.68 -8.03 11.04
C PRO A 78 23.06 -8.62 12.31
N SER A 79 22.13 -7.88 12.92
CA SER A 79 21.31 -8.42 14.02
C SER A 79 20.42 -9.57 13.53
N THR A 80 20.26 -10.57 14.37
CA THR A 80 19.41 -11.74 14.11
C THR A 80 18.11 -11.64 14.93
N PRO A 81 16.98 -12.21 14.46
CA PRO A 81 15.74 -12.24 15.24
C PRO A 81 15.88 -12.97 16.59
N GLU A 82 16.85 -13.88 16.69
CA GLU A 82 17.20 -14.60 17.92
C GLU A 82 17.85 -13.66 18.98
N ASP A 83 18.51 -12.57 18.55
CA ASP A 83 19.12 -11.59 19.44
C ASP A 83 18.07 -10.75 20.19
N ASP A 84 16.88 -10.56 19.61
CA ASP A 84 15.79 -9.79 20.21
C ASP A 84 14.93 -10.63 21.19
N ALA A 85 14.96 -11.96 21.08
CA ALA A 85 14.19 -12.90 21.91
C ALA A 85 14.96 -13.39 23.15
N ALA A 86 16.26 -13.10 23.25
CA ALA A 86 17.09 -13.50 24.37
C ALA A 86 16.79 -12.65 25.61
N SER A 87 15.96 -13.17 26.51
CA SER A 87 15.91 -12.66 27.89
C SER A 87 17.29 -12.84 28.55
N PRO A 88 17.78 -11.85 29.33
CA PRO A 88 19.02 -11.99 30.06
C PRO A 88 18.80 -12.95 31.24
N GLY A 89 19.08 -14.24 31.07
CA GLY A 89 18.88 -15.16 32.19
C GLY A 89 19.28 -16.63 32.07
N ASP A 90 19.22 -17.27 30.90
CA ASP A 90 19.36 -18.73 30.86
C ASP A 90 20.65 -19.20 30.16
N ASP A 91 21.67 -19.38 30.98
CA ASP A 91 22.95 -20.03 30.67
C ASP A 91 22.80 -21.56 30.67
N ALA A 92 21.90 -22.07 29.83
CA ALA A 92 21.61 -23.50 29.71
C ALA A 92 22.01 -24.03 28.32
N GLY A 93 23.27 -24.50 28.23
CA GLY A 93 23.67 -25.52 27.26
C GLY A 93 23.49 -25.17 25.79
N LYS A 94 24.16 -24.11 25.32
CA LYS A 94 24.26 -23.80 23.89
C LYS A 94 25.13 -24.87 23.22
N THR A 95 24.53 -25.81 22.50
CA THR A 95 25.26 -26.59 21.51
C THR A 95 25.72 -25.63 20.41
N ASP A 96 27.02 -25.62 20.11
CA ASP A 96 27.73 -24.63 19.27
C ASP A 96 27.24 -24.45 17.81
N ASP A 97 26.13 -25.07 17.39
CA ASP A 97 25.71 -25.18 15.98
C ASP A 97 24.28 -24.70 15.67
N ASP A 98 23.48 -24.29 16.66
CA ASP A 98 22.05 -23.95 16.44
C ASP A 98 21.83 -22.53 15.87
N GLY A 99 22.86 -21.70 15.88
CA GLY A 99 22.83 -20.31 15.37
C GLY A 99 23.71 -20.07 14.13
N ALA A 100 24.35 -21.10 13.57
CA ALA A 100 25.30 -20.94 12.48
C ALA A 100 24.59 -20.69 11.14
N LYS A 101 24.78 -19.49 10.57
CA LYS A 101 24.09 -19.06 9.34
C LYS A 101 25.01 -19.12 8.12
N SER A 102 24.46 -19.49 6.96
CA SER A 102 25.21 -19.48 5.72
C SER A 102 25.57 -18.08 5.26
N ILE A 103 26.58 -17.94 4.40
CA ILE A 103 26.95 -16.66 3.79
C ILE A 103 25.76 -16.00 3.08
N THR A 104 24.96 -16.78 2.38
CA THR A 104 23.74 -16.34 1.69
C THR A 104 22.69 -15.81 2.68
N GLU A 105 22.55 -16.45 3.84
CA GLU A 105 21.66 -15.95 4.90
C GLU A 105 22.20 -14.67 5.54
N TRP A 106 23.50 -14.55 5.77
CA TRP A 106 24.11 -13.30 6.27
C TRP A 106 23.95 -12.13 5.28
N GLU A 107 24.11 -12.40 3.99
CA GLU A 107 23.82 -11.43 2.93
C GLU A 107 22.35 -10.99 2.98
N TYR A 108 21.41 -11.92 3.13
CA TYR A 108 19.98 -11.61 3.28
C TYR A 108 19.70 -10.75 4.50
N LEU A 109 20.31 -11.07 5.65
CA LEU A 109 20.14 -10.28 6.88
C LEU A 109 20.71 -8.87 6.73
N ALA A 110 21.89 -8.72 6.11
CA ALA A 110 22.45 -7.40 5.80
C ALA A 110 21.57 -6.62 4.82
N ALA A 111 20.96 -7.30 3.84
CA ALA A 111 20.03 -6.66 2.92
C ALA A 111 18.82 -6.07 3.65
N ARG A 112 18.32 -6.73 4.70
CA ARG A 112 17.17 -6.28 5.51
C ARG A 112 17.43 -5.07 6.40
N GLU A 113 18.69 -4.74 6.69
CA GLU A 113 19.03 -3.57 7.52
C GLU A 113 18.52 -2.25 6.92
N ASP A 114 18.39 -2.18 5.60
CA ASP A 114 17.79 -1.03 4.91
C ASP A 114 16.33 -1.36 4.55
N PRO A 115 15.34 -0.72 5.20
CA PRO A 115 13.94 -0.94 4.88
C PRO A 115 13.53 -0.43 3.48
N GLU A 116 14.31 0.43 2.84
CA GLU A 116 14.01 0.94 1.50
C GLU A 116 14.63 0.08 0.38
N ARG A 117 15.40 -0.96 0.73
CA ARG A 117 16.00 -1.89 -0.22
C ARG A 117 15.02 -2.98 -0.65
N PRO A 118 14.66 -3.07 -1.94
CA PRO A 118 13.91 -4.19 -2.46
C PRO A 118 14.73 -5.47 -2.31
N ILE A 119 14.11 -6.46 -1.65
CA ILE A 119 14.60 -7.83 -1.56
C ILE A 119 13.73 -8.64 -2.50
N LEU A 120 14.34 -9.32 -3.47
CA LEU A 120 13.67 -10.03 -4.55
C LEU A 120 14.11 -11.50 -4.52
N PRO A 121 13.44 -12.37 -3.75
CA PRO A 121 13.78 -13.78 -3.70
C PRO A 121 13.17 -14.55 -4.87
N PHE A 122 13.99 -15.41 -5.47
CA PHE A 122 13.63 -16.38 -6.49
C PHE A 122 13.90 -17.77 -5.95
N LEU A 123 12.88 -18.61 -5.90
CA LEU A 123 12.97 -19.96 -5.35
C LEU A 123 12.79 -20.99 -6.46
N LEU A 124 13.66 -22.00 -6.50
CA LEU A 124 13.43 -23.16 -7.37
C LEU A 124 12.10 -23.84 -6.99
N THR A 125 11.24 -24.17 -7.95
CA THR A 125 10.00 -24.90 -7.68
C THR A 125 10.30 -26.30 -7.13
N GLU A 126 9.40 -26.84 -6.29
CA GLU A 126 9.56 -28.19 -5.74
C GLU A 126 9.46 -29.29 -6.81
N SER A 127 8.76 -29.00 -7.91
CA SER A 127 8.59 -29.90 -9.05
C SER A 127 9.71 -29.83 -10.08
N ALA A 128 10.67 -28.90 -9.95
CA ALA A 128 11.74 -28.74 -10.92
C ALA A 128 12.69 -29.96 -10.89
N PRO A 129 13.15 -30.46 -12.06
CA PRO A 129 14.17 -31.49 -12.09
C PRO A 129 15.48 -30.94 -11.52
N TRP A 130 15.97 -31.52 -10.42
CA TRP A 130 17.17 -31.06 -9.74
C TRP A 130 18.14 -32.22 -9.44
N PRO A 131 19.44 -32.10 -9.74
CA PRO A 131 20.40 -33.17 -9.46
C PRO A 131 20.52 -33.45 -7.95
N PRO A 132 20.49 -34.71 -7.49
CA PRO A 132 20.58 -35.03 -6.06
C PRO A 132 21.86 -34.49 -5.39
N GLN A 133 22.99 -34.43 -6.12
CA GLN A 133 24.23 -33.83 -5.61
C GLN A 133 24.15 -32.32 -5.34
N HIS A 134 23.08 -31.66 -5.78
CA HIS A 134 22.78 -30.25 -5.55
C HIS A 134 21.68 -30.05 -4.49
N VAL A 135 21.42 -31.06 -3.67
CA VAL A 135 20.45 -31.03 -2.57
C VAL A 135 21.19 -31.33 -1.27
N ASP A 136 21.04 -30.46 -0.26
CA ASP A 136 21.57 -30.73 1.08
C ASP A 136 20.96 -32.03 1.65
N GLY A 137 21.72 -32.76 2.47
CA GLY A 137 21.39 -34.12 2.89
C GLY A 137 21.78 -35.23 1.88
N PHE A 138 21.91 -34.91 0.59
CA PHE A 138 22.48 -35.81 -0.43
C PHE A 138 23.91 -35.39 -0.83
N ALA A 139 24.16 -34.08 -0.91
CA ALA A 139 25.47 -33.51 -1.15
C ALA A 139 26.37 -33.64 0.10
N ARG A 140 27.67 -33.90 -0.11
CA ARG A 140 28.69 -33.71 0.94
C ARG A 140 29.25 -32.29 0.82
N GLY A 141 29.28 -31.55 1.93
CA GLY A 141 29.89 -30.21 1.98
C GLY A 141 31.39 -30.25 1.68
N ALA A 142 31.99 -29.08 1.44
CA ALA A 142 33.42 -28.95 1.12
C ALA A 142 34.35 -29.52 2.20
N ALA A 143 33.88 -29.61 3.46
CA ALA A 143 34.58 -30.22 4.60
C ALA A 143 34.18 -31.69 4.87
N GLY A 144 33.36 -32.30 4.01
CA GLY A 144 32.82 -33.65 4.21
C GLY A 144 31.63 -33.74 5.18
N GLU A 145 31.23 -32.61 5.78
CA GLU A 145 30.02 -32.52 6.62
C GLU A 145 28.75 -32.60 5.77
N VAL A 146 27.72 -33.27 6.32
CA VAL A 146 26.38 -33.32 5.75
C VAL A 146 25.61 -32.14 6.33
N VAL A 147 25.34 -31.12 5.50
CA VAL A 147 24.45 -30.02 5.88
C VAL A 147 23.02 -30.56 5.94
N PRO A 148 22.29 -30.37 7.06
CA PRO A 148 20.90 -30.82 7.16
C PRO A 148 20.00 -30.09 6.15
N VAL A 149 19.14 -30.83 5.45
CA VAL A 149 18.21 -30.27 4.46
C VAL A 149 17.18 -29.34 5.10
N GLU A 150 16.96 -29.51 6.41
CA GLU A 150 16.09 -28.70 7.24
C GLU A 150 16.50 -27.22 7.21
N ARG A 151 17.80 -26.90 7.21
CA ARG A 151 18.29 -25.52 7.20
C ARG A 151 17.84 -24.75 5.95
N VAL A 152 17.98 -25.34 4.76
CA VAL A 152 17.51 -24.69 3.52
C VAL A 152 15.98 -24.65 3.45
N ARG A 153 15.28 -25.66 3.98
CA ARG A 153 13.81 -25.67 4.04
C ARG A 153 13.27 -24.54 4.91
N ASP A 154 13.84 -24.37 6.10
CA ASP A 154 13.45 -23.32 7.03
C ASP A 154 13.76 -21.93 6.45
N PHE A 155 14.91 -21.78 5.79
CA PHE A 155 15.25 -20.54 5.11
C PHE A 155 14.26 -20.20 3.99
N ARG A 156 13.91 -21.17 3.14
CA ARG A 156 12.90 -21.00 2.08
C ARG A 156 11.53 -20.65 2.67
N ALA A 157 11.10 -21.35 3.71
CA ALA A 157 9.83 -21.09 4.38
C ALA A 157 9.77 -19.67 4.98
N ARG A 158 10.89 -19.19 5.55
CA ARG A 158 11.01 -17.81 6.03
C ARG A 158 10.95 -16.80 4.89
N LEU A 159 11.63 -17.04 3.78
CA LEU A 159 11.54 -16.15 2.60
C LEU A 159 10.12 -16.07 2.05
N MET A 160 9.39 -17.19 1.99
CA MET A 160 7.98 -17.23 1.56
C MET A 160 7.02 -16.51 2.51
N ARG A 161 7.36 -16.45 3.80
CA ARG A 161 6.59 -15.75 4.83
C ARG A 161 6.83 -14.24 4.78
N ASP A 162 8.08 -13.84 4.65
CA ASP A 162 8.52 -12.46 4.80
C ASP A 162 8.44 -11.66 3.49
N HIS A 163 8.45 -12.34 2.33
CA HIS A 163 8.54 -11.70 1.01
C HIS A 163 7.59 -12.32 -0.01
N ILE A 164 7.29 -11.54 -1.05
CA ILE A 164 6.72 -12.07 -2.29
C ILE A 164 7.84 -12.73 -3.06
N VAL A 165 7.79 -14.05 -3.14
CA VAL A 165 8.76 -14.86 -3.86
C VAL A 165 8.31 -15.13 -5.29
N SER A 166 9.26 -15.13 -6.23
CA SER A 166 9.04 -15.65 -7.58
C SER A 166 9.59 -17.06 -7.67
N PHE A 167 8.92 -17.93 -8.43
CA PHE A 167 9.40 -19.30 -8.61
C PHE A 167 10.00 -19.51 -9.99
N PHE A 168 11.04 -20.33 -10.08
CA PHE A 168 11.68 -20.72 -11.34
C PHE A 168 11.97 -22.21 -11.36
N SER A 169 12.09 -22.77 -12.56
CA SER A 169 12.48 -24.16 -12.81
C SER A 169 13.53 -24.25 -13.91
N ARG A 170 13.62 -23.24 -14.79
CA ARG A 170 14.56 -23.17 -15.92
C ARG A 170 15.36 -21.87 -15.88
N ASP A 171 16.53 -21.88 -16.50
CA ASP A 171 17.47 -20.75 -16.52
C ASP A 171 17.01 -19.63 -17.46
N ASP A 172 16.42 -20.00 -18.61
CA ASP A 172 15.87 -19.06 -19.60
C ASP A 172 14.76 -18.16 -19.03
N GLU A 173 13.81 -18.75 -18.32
CA GLU A 173 12.70 -18.00 -17.68
C GLU A 173 13.17 -17.16 -16.48
N LEU A 174 14.21 -17.59 -15.76
CA LEU A 174 14.72 -16.85 -14.61
C LEU A 174 15.18 -15.45 -15.01
N GLY A 175 15.82 -15.30 -16.17
CA GLY A 175 16.23 -13.99 -16.68
C GLY A 175 15.05 -13.04 -16.87
N GLU A 176 13.94 -13.53 -17.42
CA GLU A 176 12.71 -12.75 -17.64
C GLU A 176 12.06 -12.35 -16.30
N LEU A 177 11.97 -13.31 -15.38
CA LEU A 177 11.43 -13.09 -14.03
C LEU A 177 12.24 -12.03 -13.26
N VAL A 178 13.58 -12.13 -13.33
CA VAL A 178 14.49 -11.18 -12.68
C VAL A 178 14.37 -9.79 -13.30
N SER A 179 14.32 -9.69 -14.63
CA SER A 179 14.11 -8.43 -15.33
C SER A 179 12.79 -7.77 -14.92
N ALA A 180 11.68 -8.52 -14.96
CA ALA A 180 10.37 -8.00 -14.59
C ALA A 180 10.33 -7.53 -13.12
N ALA A 181 10.87 -8.32 -12.20
CA ALA A 181 10.89 -8.00 -10.78
C ALA A 181 11.72 -6.75 -10.47
N VAL A 182 12.92 -6.62 -11.06
CA VAL A 182 13.77 -5.44 -10.83
C VAL A 182 13.18 -4.19 -11.48
N THR A 183 12.62 -4.29 -12.69
CA THR A 183 11.89 -3.17 -13.31
C THR A 183 10.70 -2.75 -12.45
N SER A 184 9.94 -3.69 -11.91
CA SER A 184 8.82 -3.39 -11.00
C SER A 184 9.30 -2.77 -9.68
N ALA A 185 10.40 -3.26 -9.11
CA ALA A 185 11.00 -2.71 -7.89
C ALA A 185 11.52 -1.29 -8.12
N ARG A 186 12.07 -0.99 -9.31
CA ARG A 186 12.45 0.36 -9.73
C ARG A 186 11.26 1.29 -9.81
N LEU A 187 10.21 0.88 -10.53
CA LEU A 187 8.98 1.66 -10.61
C LEU A 187 8.44 1.96 -9.21
N SER A 188 8.45 0.95 -8.32
CA SER A 188 7.94 1.04 -6.94
C SER A 188 8.71 2.01 -6.05
N ARG A 189 10.02 2.18 -6.25
CA ARG A 189 10.86 3.12 -5.49
C ARG A 189 10.51 4.59 -5.71
N GLY A 190 9.80 4.92 -6.80
CA GLY A 190 9.30 6.26 -7.07
C GLY A 190 7.83 6.48 -6.69
N ILE A 191 7.09 5.45 -6.28
CA ILE A 191 5.64 5.53 -6.04
C ILE A 191 5.37 5.87 -4.58
N ARG A 192 5.28 7.16 -4.27
CA ARG A 192 4.45 7.55 -3.14
C ARG A 192 3.02 7.49 -3.61
N LEU A 193 2.23 6.50 -3.15
CA LEU A 193 0.78 6.52 -3.39
C LEU A 193 0.28 7.92 -3.05
N ASN A 194 -0.28 8.61 -4.05
CA ASN A 194 -0.93 9.89 -3.85
C ASN A 194 -2.02 9.72 -2.80
N ARG A 195 -1.69 10.03 -1.54
CA ARG A 195 -2.68 10.13 -0.47
C ARG A 195 -3.48 11.38 -0.80
N LEU A 196 -4.69 11.20 -1.32
CA LEU A 196 -5.73 12.14 -0.93
C LEU A 196 -5.91 11.90 0.55
N GLY A 197 -5.40 12.82 1.35
CA GLY A 197 -5.55 12.78 2.79
C GLY A 197 -7.02 12.54 3.09
N VAL A 198 -7.30 11.51 3.87
CA VAL A 198 -8.53 11.51 4.63
C VAL A 198 -8.33 12.64 5.61
N GLY A 199 -8.74 13.86 5.23
CA GLY A 199 -8.83 14.97 6.14
C GLY A 199 -9.62 14.55 7.38
N SER A 200 -9.56 15.34 8.46
CA SER A 200 -10.38 15.08 9.65
C SER A 200 -11.82 14.82 9.22
N PRO A 201 -12.45 13.69 9.62
CA PRO A 201 -13.82 13.41 9.23
C PRO A 201 -14.71 14.61 9.56
N VAL A 202 -15.51 15.02 8.57
CA VAL A 202 -16.50 16.07 8.78
C VAL A 202 -17.49 15.56 9.81
N ALA A 203 -17.44 16.14 11.01
CA ALA A 203 -18.35 15.81 12.07
C ALA A 203 -19.76 16.28 11.70
N GLY A 204 -20.74 15.38 11.80
CA GLY A 204 -22.17 15.69 11.65
C GLY A 204 -22.70 16.56 12.80
N GLY A 205 -22.04 16.49 13.97
CA GLY A 205 -22.13 17.39 15.12
C GLY A 205 -23.49 17.38 15.85
N THR A 206 -23.46 16.95 17.11
CA THR A 206 -24.48 17.16 18.16
C THR A 206 -24.57 18.64 18.54
N VAL A 207 -25.54 19.39 18.01
CA VAL A 207 -26.05 20.64 18.63
C VAL A 207 -27.54 20.74 18.34
N THR A 208 -28.27 21.18 19.36
CA THR A 208 -29.72 21.40 19.45
C THR A 208 -30.41 21.92 18.16
N PRO A 209 -31.73 21.70 18.00
CA PRO A 209 -32.47 21.89 16.74
C PRO A 209 -32.38 23.26 16.04
N ASP A 210 -31.81 24.30 16.66
CA ASP A 210 -32.07 25.69 16.27
C ASP A 210 -30.83 26.59 16.02
N SER A 211 -29.56 26.13 16.04
CA SER A 211 -28.46 27.03 15.64
C SER A 211 -27.14 26.38 15.16
N SER A 212 -26.62 26.94 14.05
CA SER A 212 -25.20 27.01 13.63
C SER A 212 -24.53 25.80 12.94
N HIS A 213 -25.19 25.15 11.98
CA HIS A 213 -24.56 24.21 11.04
C HIS A 213 -23.83 24.88 9.87
N SER A 214 -24.22 26.11 9.50
CA SER A 214 -23.67 26.88 8.38
C SER A 214 -22.16 27.10 8.49
N GLY A 215 -21.67 27.48 9.68
CA GLY A 215 -20.24 27.74 9.89
C GLY A 215 -19.35 26.51 9.72
N ALA A 216 -19.81 25.32 10.11
CA ALA A 216 -19.04 24.09 10.01
C ALA A 216 -18.91 23.61 8.56
N LEU A 217 -20.01 23.60 7.79
CA LEU A 217 -19.97 23.25 6.37
C LEU A 217 -19.19 24.27 5.54
N VAL A 218 -19.30 25.56 5.85
CA VAL A 218 -18.52 26.61 5.16
C VAL A 218 -17.04 26.46 5.46
N GLY A 219 -16.67 26.15 6.71
CA GLY A 219 -15.29 25.81 7.07
C GLY A 219 -14.79 24.62 6.27
N VAL A 220 -15.55 23.53 6.23
CA VAL A 220 -15.23 22.33 5.44
C VAL A 220 -15.05 22.67 3.96
N VAL A 221 -15.98 23.38 3.34
CA VAL A 221 -15.90 23.75 1.91
C VAL A 221 -14.72 24.68 1.60
N ARG A 222 -14.37 25.57 2.53
CA ARG A 222 -13.19 26.45 2.40
C ARG A 222 -11.87 25.69 2.60
N ASP A 223 -11.85 24.73 3.51
CA ASP A 223 -10.65 23.99 3.90
C ASP A 223 -10.39 22.78 2.98
N ILE A 224 -11.41 22.31 2.25
CA ILE A 224 -11.27 21.40 1.11
C ILE A 224 -10.48 22.13 0.02
N GLY A 225 -9.16 22.04 0.06
CA GLY A 225 -8.26 22.64 -0.92
C GLY A 225 -8.37 21.96 -2.29
N SER A 226 -7.36 21.19 -2.68
CA SER A 226 -7.37 20.38 -3.92
C SER A 226 -7.86 18.94 -3.71
N GLU A 227 -8.48 18.66 -2.57
CA GLU A 227 -8.95 17.33 -2.24
C GLU A 227 -10.08 16.90 -3.18
N ARG A 228 -10.05 15.64 -3.62
CA ARG A 228 -11.09 15.05 -4.48
C ARG A 228 -12.03 14.10 -3.71
N VAL A 229 -11.76 13.89 -2.43
CA VAL A 229 -12.51 13.01 -1.53
C VAL A 229 -12.73 13.76 -0.22
N VAL A 230 -13.97 13.78 0.28
CA VAL A 230 -14.28 14.25 1.64
C VAL A 230 -14.73 13.06 2.50
N THR A 231 -14.49 13.10 3.80
CA THR A 231 -14.85 12.00 4.72
C THR A 231 -15.94 12.43 5.68
N ILE A 232 -16.93 11.57 5.91
CA ILE A 232 -17.95 11.75 6.95
C ILE A 232 -17.92 10.57 7.90
N ASP A 233 -18.15 10.82 9.19
CA ASP A 233 -18.34 9.76 10.19
C ASP A 233 -19.82 9.68 10.61
N ILE A 234 -20.52 8.63 10.22
CA ILE A 234 -21.96 8.49 10.50
C ILE A 234 -22.25 8.29 12.00
N ALA A 235 -21.24 7.96 12.81
CA ALA A 235 -21.37 7.92 14.27
C ALA A 235 -21.60 9.31 14.89
N THR A 236 -21.49 10.38 14.10
CA THR A 236 -21.66 11.77 14.53
C THR A 236 -23.04 12.37 14.12
N ASP A 237 -24.08 11.52 14.04
CA ASP A 237 -25.48 11.90 13.80
C ASP A 237 -25.76 12.62 12.46
N TRP A 238 -25.40 11.96 11.35
CA TRP A 238 -25.66 12.48 9.99
C TRP A 238 -27.12 12.34 9.55
N TRP A 239 -27.64 13.36 8.85
CA TRP A 239 -28.98 13.37 8.26
C TRP A 239 -28.91 13.39 6.73
N SER A 240 -29.92 12.82 6.07
CA SER A 240 -30.03 12.78 4.61
C SER A 240 -29.94 14.17 3.98
N THR A 241 -30.65 15.15 4.53
CA THR A 241 -30.64 16.57 4.11
C THR A 241 -29.25 17.20 4.20
N ARG A 242 -28.50 16.90 5.26
CA ARG A 242 -27.13 17.38 5.47
C ARG A 242 -26.13 16.71 4.53
N LEU A 243 -26.27 15.40 4.33
CA LEU A 243 -25.47 14.64 3.37
C LEU A 243 -25.66 15.20 1.95
N TYR A 244 -26.90 15.51 1.57
CA TYR A 244 -27.20 16.18 0.31
C TYR A 244 -26.55 17.56 0.23
N LEU A 245 -26.71 18.40 1.26
CA LEU A 245 -26.16 19.76 1.24
C LEU A 245 -24.64 19.78 1.11
N LEU A 246 -23.95 18.90 1.86
CA LEU A 246 -22.50 18.70 1.71
C LEU A 246 -22.15 18.32 0.26
N ALA A 247 -22.83 17.31 -0.29
CA ALA A 247 -22.61 16.85 -1.66
C ALA A 247 -22.84 17.98 -2.68
N TYR A 248 -23.93 18.74 -2.54
CA TYR A 248 -24.27 19.84 -3.44
C TYR A 248 -23.23 20.96 -3.41
N LEU A 249 -22.82 21.40 -2.21
CA LEU A 249 -21.79 22.43 -2.04
C LEU A 249 -20.43 21.95 -2.57
N ALA A 250 -20.05 20.71 -2.25
CA ALA A 250 -18.82 20.09 -2.73
C ALA A 250 -18.78 20.02 -4.27
N ALA A 251 -19.85 19.55 -4.91
CA ALA A 251 -19.94 19.50 -6.38
C ALA A 251 -19.84 20.88 -7.04
N ARG A 252 -20.38 21.91 -6.39
CA ARG A 252 -20.52 23.25 -6.98
C ARG A 252 -19.31 24.14 -6.73
N LEU A 253 -18.66 23.98 -5.58
CA LEU A 253 -17.67 24.93 -5.08
C LEU A 253 -16.26 24.35 -4.94
N THR A 254 -16.09 23.02 -5.04
CA THR A 254 -14.79 22.36 -4.84
C THR A 254 -14.49 21.31 -5.92
N SER A 255 -13.33 20.65 -5.81
CA SER A 255 -12.93 19.53 -6.70
C SER A 255 -13.37 18.15 -6.20
N VAL A 256 -14.19 18.08 -5.15
CA VAL A 256 -14.59 16.82 -4.53
C VAL A 256 -15.53 16.02 -5.44
N GLN A 257 -15.20 14.75 -5.63
CA GLN A 257 -15.94 13.82 -6.48
C GLN A 257 -16.48 12.62 -5.73
N ARG A 258 -15.95 12.36 -4.52
CA ARG A 258 -16.35 11.23 -3.69
C ARG A 258 -16.52 11.61 -2.22
N ILE A 259 -17.41 10.88 -1.56
CA ILE A 259 -17.63 10.95 -0.12
C ILE A 259 -17.27 9.59 0.47
N LEU A 260 -16.20 9.56 1.27
CA LEU A 260 -15.83 8.40 2.08
C LEU A 260 -16.72 8.39 3.33
N VAL A 261 -17.45 7.30 3.52
CA VAL A 261 -18.29 7.11 4.69
C VAL A 261 -17.60 6.14 5.64
N VAL A 262 -17.41 6.58 6.88
CA VAL A 262 -16.93 5.75 7.98
C VAL A 262 -17.93 5.72 9.12
N ASP A 263 -17.85 4.69 9.96
CA ASP A 263 -18.56 4.56 11.22
C ASP A 263 -17.52 4.33 12.31
N SER A 264 -17.32 5.33 13.18
CA SER A 264 -16.29 5.30 14.21
C SER A 264 -14.90 4.96 13.63
N GLY A 265 -14.57 5.58 12.48
CA GLY A 265 -13.35 5.33 11.70
C GLY A 265 -13.34 4.06 10.83
N ARG A 266 -14.30 3.13 10.99
CA ARG A 266 -14.39 1.92 10.17
C ARG A 266 -15.03 2.20 8.82
N PHE A 267 -14.47 1.64 7.76
CA PHE A 267 -15.01 1.80 6.40
C PHE A 267 -16.46 1.30 6.31
N VAL A 268 -17.36 2.16 5.84
CA VAL A 268 -18.75 1.81 5.50
C VAL A 268 -18.94 1.74 3.99
N GLY A 269 -18.44 2.74 3.27
CA GLY A 269 -18.53 2.78 1.81
C GLY A 269 -17.99 4.06 1.19
N LEU A 270 -17.89 4.07 -0.13
CA LEU A 270 -17.49 5.22 -0.91
C LEU A 270 -18.60 5.59 -1.90
N LEU A 271 -19.06 6.84 -1.84
CA LEU A 271 -20.15 7.36 -2.67
C LEU A 271 -19.64 8.39 -3.66
N SER A 272 -20.30 8.49 -4.82
CA SER A 272 -20.13 9.64 -5.71
C SER A 272 -21.02 10.79 -5.26
N VAL A 273 -20.48 12.02 -5.33
CA VAL A 273 -21.23 13.23 -5.01
C VAL A 273 -22.50 13.34 -5.87
N GLY A 274 -22.41 12.99 -7.15
CA GLY A 274 -23.56 12.98 -8.08
C GLY A 274 -24.64 11.97 -7.70
N SER A 275 -24.26 10.78 -7.23
CA SER A 275 -25.22 9.80 -6.72
C SER A 275 -25.96 10.35 -5.51
N VAL A 276 -25.25 10.96 -4.55
CA VAL A 276 -25.87 11.55 -3.36
C VAL A 276 -26.89 12.63 -3.73
N ILE A 277 -26.52 13.55 -4.62
CA ILE A 277 -27.43 14.60 -5.09
C ILE A 277 -28.69 13.99 -5.69
N ARG A 278 -28.53 13.04 -6.63
CA ARG A 278 -29.65 12.43 -7.36
C ARG A 278 -30.58 11.61 -6.47
N GLU A 279 -30.03 10.70 -5.66
CA GLU A 279 -30.87 9.79 -4.88
C GLU A 279 -31.56 10.54 -3.75
N ILE A 280 -30.85 11.42 -3.02
CA ILE A 280 -31.43 12.11 -1.87
C ILE A 280 -32.43 13.19 -2.28
N SER A 281 -32.22 13.91 -3.40
CA SER A 281 -33.22 14.88 -3.87
C SER A 281 -34.53 14.24 -4.31
N SER A 282 -34.51 12.96 -4.71
CA SER A 282 -35.73 12.21 -5.05
C SER A 282 -36.61 11.90 -3.83
N ILE A 283 -36.03 11.91 -2.63
CA ILE A 283 -36.70 11.54 -1.37
C ILE A 283 -37.38 12.76 -0.72
N HIS A 284 -36.86 13.97 -0.96
CA HIS A 284 -37.26 15.17 -0.22
C HIS A 284 -37.75 16.30 -1.14
N GLU A 285 -39.04 16.61 -1.06
CA GLU A 285 -39.64 17.73 -1.82
C GLU A 285 -38.99 19.10 -1.54
N PRO A 286 -38.66 19.49 -0.29
CA PRO A 286 -37.96 20.75 -0.02
C PRO A 286 -36.63 20.87 -0.77
N ILE A 287 -35.89 19.76 -0.91
CA ILE A 287 -34.61 19.74 -1.64
C ILE A 287 -34.82 20.04 -3.13
N ARG A 288 -35.88 19.51 -3.75
CA ARG A 288 -36.20 19.82 -5.16
C ARG A 288 -36.54 21.29 -5.36
N ARG A 289 -37.27 21.91 -4.41
CA ARG A 289 -37.56 23.35 -4.42
C ARG A 289 -36.27 24.17 -4.31
N PHE A 290 -35.37 23.76 -3.41
CA PHE A 290 -34.03 24.35 -3.33
C PHE A 290 -33.26 24.24 -4.64
N GLU A 291 -33.20 23.08 -5.29
CA GLU A 291 -32.50 22.91 -6.57
C GLU A 291 -33.03 23.86 -7.65
N GLN A 292 -34.36 24.00 -7.74
CA GLN A 292 -35.00 24.90 -8.70
C GLN A 292 -34.64 26.36 -8.42
N ALA A 293 -34.74 26.78 -7.16
CA ALA A 293 -34.38 28.13 -6.75
C ALA A 293 -32.89 28.42 -6.98
N ALA A 294 -32.00 27.48 -6.65
CA ALA A 294 -30.57 27.62 -6.84
C ALA A 294 -30.18 27.69 -8.32
N ARG A 295 -30.91 27.00 -9.21
CA ARG A 295 -30.71 27.09 -10.68
C ARG A 295 -31.21 28.42 -11.26
N ALA A 296 -32.25 29.02 -10.66
CA ALA A 296 -32.83 30.29 -11.09
C ALA A 296 -32.09 31.52 -10.56
N ARG A 297 -31.04 31.34 -9.74
CA ARG A 297 -30.22 32.45 -9.22
C ARG A 297 -29.31 33.01 -10.30
N ASP A 298 -29.43 34.32 -10.55
CA ASP A 298 -28.50 35.08 -11.41
C ASP A 298 -27.32 35.69 -10.62
N ASP A 299 -27.47 35.83 -9.30
CA ASP A 299 -26.46 36.44 -8.41
C ASP A 299 -25.56 35.38 -7.77
N VAL A 300 -24.45 35.07 -8.44
CA VAL A 300 -23.39 34.17 -7.95
C VAL A 300 -22.34 34.99 -7.21
N GLN A 301 -22.07 34.65 -5.96
CA GLN A 301 -21.10 35.37 -5.14
C GLN A 301 -19.66 35.02 -5.60
N PRO A 302 -18.73 36.00 -5.60
CA PRO A 302 -17.36 35.79 -6.09
C PRO A 302 -16.45 35.03 -5.11
N ASP A 303 -16.80 34.97 -3.83
CA ASP A 303 -16.06 34.25 -2.78
C ASP A 303 -16.73 32.91 -2.49
N ILE A 304 -15.94 31.82 -2.44
CA ILE A 304 -16.43 30.46 -2.18
C ILE A 304 -17.25 30.40 -0.89
N GLY A 305 -16.78 31.07 0.17
CA GLY A 305 -17.50 31.07 1.45
C GLY A 305 -18.79 31.87 1.40
N ARG A 306 -18.79 33.04 0.77
CA ARG A 306 -20.02 33.83 0.58
C ARG A 306 -21.05 33.11 -0.29
N GLU A 307 -20.61 32.40 -1.32
CA GLU A 307 -21.50 31.58 -2.14
C GLU A 307 -22.03 30.38 -1.37
N ALA A 308 -21.18 29.73 -0.55
CA ALA A 308 -21.62 28.67 0.35
C ALA A 308 -22.67 29.18 1.35
N ASP A 309 -22.44 30.33 2.01
CA ASP A 309 -23.38 30.97 2.93
C ASP A 309 -24.72 31.31 2.25
N ALA A 310 -24.67 31.85 1.01
CA ALA A 310 -25.86 32.16 0.24
C ALA A 310 -26.67 30.91 -0.12
N LEU A 311 -25.99 29.83 -0.55
CA LEU A 311 -26.62 28.54 -0.86
C LEU A 311 -27.20 27.87 0.38
N ILE A 312 -26.50 27.93 1.52
CA ILE A 312 -26.99 27.38 2.79
C ILE A 312 -28.21 28.16 3.27
N SER A 313 -28.21 29.49 3.14
CA SER A 313 -29.36 30.33 3.51
C SER A 313 -30.59 29.99 2.64
N LEU A 314 -30.39 29.83 1.34
CA LEU A 314 -31.43 29.40 0.40
C LEU A 314 -31.93 27.98 0.69
N PHE A 315 -31.03 27.07 1.05
CA PHE A 315 -31.40 25.71 1.43
C PHE A 315 -32.29 25.73 2.66
N THR A 316 -31.91 26.46 3.71
CA THR A 316 -32.70 26.59 4.94
C THR A 316 -34.09 27.17 4.68
N SER A 317 -34.21 28.21 3.85
CA SER A 317 -35.53 28.82 3.55
C SER A 317 -36.47 27.85 2.84
N SER A 318 -35.94 26.88 2.07
CA SER A 318 -36.76 25.86 1.41
C SER A 318 -37.52 24.95 2.38
N PHE A 319 -37.09 24.85 3.64
CA PHE A 319 -37.81 24.10 4.70
C PHE A 319 -38.80 24.97 5.47
N SER A 320 -38.72 26.30 5.37
CA SER A 320 -39.56 27.24 6.12
C SER A 320 -40.74 27.82 5.33
N ASP A 321 -40.68 27.84 3.99
CA ASP A 321 -41.69 28.46 3.12
C ASP A 321 -42.96 27.61 2.85
N ALA A 322 -43.17 26.51 3.58
CA ALA A 322 -44.45 25.80 3.53
C ALA A 322 -45.48 26.53 4.41
N SER A 323 -46.75 26.56 3.98
CA SER A 323 -47.87 27.19 4.70
C SER A 323 -47.81 26.87 6.20
N PRO A 324 -48.23 27.74 7.14
CA PRO A 324 -48.09 27.50 8.58
C PRO A 324 -48.72 26.20 9.12
N GLU A 325 -49.59 25.54 8.34
CA GLU A 325 -50.16 24.22 8.62
C GLU A 325 -49.30 23.03 8.09
N ASP A 326 -48.39 23.28 7.14
CA ASP A 326 -47.56 22.31 6.40
C ASP A 326 -46.04 22.52 6.56
N ALA A 327 -45.60 23.46 7.41
CA ALA A 327 -44.19 23.76 7.68
C ALA A 327 -43.47 22.60 8.38
N ALA A 328 -43.12 21.58 7.61
CA ALA A 328 -42.28 20.49 8.07
C ALA A 328 -40.85 21.02 8.26
N SER A 329 -40.48 21.26 9.51
CA SER A 329 -39.09 21.55 9.90
C SER A 329 -38.15 20.49 9.31
N GLU A 330 -36.88 20.84 9.05
CA GLU A 330 -35.90 19.88 8.54
C GLU A 330 -35.88 18.58 9.38
N SER A 331 -36.02 18.71 10.70
CA SER A 331 -36.12 17.61 11.66
C SER A 331 -37.30 16.66 11.45
N ALA A 332 -38.40 17.13 10.85
CA ALA A 332 -39.59 16.32 10.58
C ALA A 332 -39.49 15.50 9.28
N VAL A 333 -38.62 15.92 8.35
CA VAL A 333 -38.49 15.30 7.01
C VAL A 333 -37.19 14.51 6.86
N LYS A 334 -36.17 14.83 7.67
CA LYS A 334 -34.88 14.15 7.63
C LYS A 334 -35.00 12.64 7.84
N VAL A 335 -34.04 11.90 7.30
CA VAL A 335 -33.81 10.50 7.66
C VAL A 335 -32.36 10.34 8.10
N ASP A 336 -32.13 9.59 9.18
CA ASP A 336 -30.77 9.39 9.70
C ASP A 336 -29.94 8.55 8.72
N VAL A 337 -28.69 8.97 8.51
CA VAL A 337 -27.73 8.30 7.64
C VAL A 337 -27.11 7.15 8.42
N THR A 338 -27.73 5.98 8.30
CA THR A 338 -27.21 4.73 8.85
C THR A 338 -26.67 3.85 7.73
N LYS A 339 -25.83 2.86 8.05
CA LYS A 339 -25.38 1.87 7.05
C LYS A 339 -26.55 1.24 6.29
N ALA A 340 -27.61 0.84 7.01
CA ALA A 340 -28.80 0.24 6.40
C ALA A 340 -29.52 1.18 5.43
N ASN A 341 -29.61 2.47 5.76
CA ASN A 341 -30.21 3.46 4.87
C ASN A 341 -29.31 3.76 3.67
N LEU A 342 -27.99 3.79 3.85
CA LEU A 342 -27.04 3.94 2.74
C LEU A 342 -27.13 2.77 1.75
N ASP A 343 -27.18 1.53 2.26
CA ASP A 343 -27.37 0.33 1.43
C ASP A 343 -28.70 0.40 0.67
N ARG A 344 -29.76 0.90 1.31
CA ARG A 344 -31.08 1.06 0.70
C ARG A 344 -31.12 2.16 -0.38
N TRP A 345 -30.55 3.32 -0.10
CA TRP A 345 -30.59 4.48 -1.01
C TRP A 345 -29.62 4.33 -2.19
N PHE A 346 -28.49 3.66 -1.96
CA PHE A 346 -27.36 3.66 -2.89
C PHE A 346 -26.95 2.25 -3.33
N ALA A 347 -27.83 1.24 -3.26
CA ALA A 347 -27.52 -0.16 -3.55
C ALA A 347 -26.61 -0.37 -4.78
N ASP A 348 -26.89 0.33 -5.89
CA ASP A 348 -26.16 0.17 -7.15
C ASP A 348 -24.92 1.09 -7.28
N SER A 349 -24.72 2.04 -6.35
CA SER A 349 -23.68 3.07 -6.46
C SER A 349 -22.76 3.19 -5.24
N LEU A 350 -23.08 2.50 -4.14
CA LEU A 350 -22.25 2.42 -2.95
C LEU A 350 -21.11 1.43 -3.18
N VAL A 351 -19.89 1.94 -3.22
CA VAL A 351 -18.70 1.09 -3.31
C VAL A 351 -18.37 0.59 -1.91
N ALA A 352 -18.65 -0.68 -1.64
CA ALA A 352 -18.53 -1.30 -0.31
C ALA A 352 -17.34 -2.26 -0.14
N ASN A 353 -16.58 -2.54 -1.20
CA ASN A 353 -15.50 -3.55 -1.19
C ASN A 353 -14.11 -2.88 -1.26
N PRO A 354 -13.45 -2.57 -0.13
CA PRO A 354 -12.13 -1.96 -0.14
C PRO A 354 -11.03 -2.99 -0.45
N ILE A 355 -9.91 -2.51 -0.98
CA ILE A 355 -8.68 -3.30 -1.07
C ILE A 355 -7.96 -3.24 0.28
N ARG A 356 -7.54 -4.40 0.81
CA ARG A 356 -6.70 -4.45 2.01
C ARG A 356 -5.23 -4.41 1.62
N VAL A 357 -4.46 -3.58 2.33
CA VAL A 357 -3.03 -3.41 2.11
C VAL A 357 -2.31 -3.40 3.45
N ASP A 358 -1.27 -4.22 3.59
CA ASP A 358 -0.51 -4.32 4.84
C ASP A 358 0.28 -3.03 5.11
N ASN A 359 0.92 -2.49 4.07
CA ASN A 359 1.69 -1.25 4.16
C ASN A 359 1.61 -0.43 2.88
N LEU A 360 1.05 0.79 2.95
CA LEU A 360 0.96 1.72 1.82
C LEU A 360 2.31 2.26 1.33
N ALA A 361 3.37 2.19 2.14
CA ALA A 361 4.72 2.57 1.73
C ALA A 361 5.40 1.46 0.90
N ARG A 362 4.93 0.21 1.03
CA ARG A 362 5.44 -0.95 0.30
C ARG A 362 4.29 -1.69 -0.38
N VAL A 363 3.77 -1.09 -1.44
CA VAL A 363 2.70 -1.70 -2.23
C VAL A 363 3.29 -2.78 -3.11
N SER A 364 2.86 -4.02 -2.94
CA SER A 364 3.30 -5.09 -3.83
C SER A 364 2.80 -4.89 -5.27
N PRO A 365 3.49 -5.45 -6.27
CA PRO A 365 3.02 -5.40 -7.67
C PRO A 365 1.61 -5.97 -7.83
N LEU A 366 1.27 -7.03 -7.06
CA LEU A 366 -0.07 -7.61 -7.07
C LEU A 366 -1.13 -6.64 -6.54
N VAL A 367 -0.83 -5.88 -5.49
CA VAL A 367 -1.73 -4.84 -4.97
C VAL A 367 -1.86 -3.70 -5.96
N LEU A 368 -0.80 -3.30 -6.65
CA LEU A 368 -0.87 -2.31 -7.74
C LEU A 368 -1.78 -2.78 -8.88
N ILE A 369 -1.68 -4.03 -9.31
CA ILE A 369 -2.58 -4.60 -10.32
C ILE A 369 -4.03 -4.55 -9.83
N ARG A 370 -4.30 -5.03 -8.60
CA ARG A 370 -5.65 -4.96 -8.01
C ARG A 370 -6.17 -3.53 -7.92
N LEU A 371 -5.32 -2.57 -7.57
CA LEU A 371 -5.66 -1.14 -7.57
C LEU A 371 -6.07 -0.72 -8.97
N PHE A 372 -5.27 -0.98 -10.02
CA PHE A 372 -5.59 -0.58 -11.38
C PHE A 372 -6.79 -1.31 -12.00
N ASP A 373 -7.01 -2.56 -11.66
CA ASP A 373 -8.17 -3.36 -12.12
C ASP A 373 -9.47 -3.00 -11.40
N TYR A 374 -9.39 -2.31 -10.26
CA TYR A 374 -10.58 -1.92 -9.50
C TYR A 374 -11.57 -1.09 -10.35
N PRO A 375 -12.89 -1.27 -10.25
CA PRO A 375 -13.82 -0.47 -11.04
C PRO A 375 -13.81 1.01 -10.59
N GLY A 376 -13.58 1.92 -11.55
CA GLY A 376 -13.61 3.37 -11.34
C GLY A 376 -12.30 4.00 -10.88
N ASP A 377 -12.28 5.34 -10.83
CA ASP A 377 -11.06 6.14 -10.62
C ASP A 377 -10.62 6.27 -9.16
N PHE A 378 -11.51 5.98 -8.22
CA PHE A 378 -11.27 6.12 -6.78
C PHE A 378 -11.43 4.78 -6.09
N VAL A 379 -10.36 4.32 -5.46
CA VAL A 379 -10.31 2.98 -4.85
C VAL A 379 -10.25 3.11 -3.34
N PRO A 380 -11.25 2.60 -2.60
CA PRO A 380 -11.17 2.55 -1.15
C PRO A 380 -10.15 1.50 -0.72
N VAL A 381 -9.31 1.86 0.24
CA VAL A 381 -8.22 1.03 0.77
C VAL A 381 -8.27 1.02 2.28
N ILE A 382 -8.10 -0.16 2.89
CA ILE A 382 -7.91 -0.30 4.34
C ILE A 382 -6.47 -0.68 4.61
N VAL A 383 -5.84 0.01 5.55
CA VAL A 383 -4.46 -0.21 5.94
C VAL A 383 -4.40 -0.74 7.37
N GLY A 384 -3.81 -1.92 7.56
CA GLY A 384 -3.64 -2.52 8.87
C GLY A 384 -2.81 -3.81 8.79
N GLU A 385 -2.10 -4.13 9.87
CA GLU A 385 -1.51 -5.45 10.08
C GLU A 385 -2.64 -6.49 10.26
N GLY A 386 -2.41 -7.73 9.82
CA GLY A 386 -3.43 -8.78 9.63
C GLY A 386 -4.53 -8.93 10.71
N ASP A 387 -5.66 -9.45 10.25
CA ASP A 387 -6.99 -9.80 10.83
C ASP A 387 -7.44 -9.42 12.27
N ASP A 388 -6.59 -9.02 13.24
CA ASP A 388 -6.99 -9.01 14.67
C ASP A 388 -6.71 -7.70 15.45
N SER A 389 -6.33 -6.58 14.82
CA SER A 389 -6.18 -5.29 15.52
C SER A 389 -7.15 -4.21 15.03
N PRO A 390 -8.37 -4.12 15.61
CA PRO A 390 -9.38 -3.14 15.21
C PRO A 390 -9.05 -1.68 15.54
N GLU A 391 -7.98 -1.41 16.31
CA GLU A 391 -7.65 -0.06 16.81
C GLU A 391 -6.83 0.80 15.82
N LEU A 392 -6.29 0.23 14.73
CA LEU A 392 -5.36 0.94 13.83
C LEU A 392 -5.72 0.90 12.34
N SER A 393 -6.82 0.24 11.96
CA SER A 393 -7.26 0.18 10.56
C SER A 393 -7.72 1.53 10.05
N ARG A 394 -6.89 2.26 9.29
CA ARG A 394 -7.26 3.55 8.70
C ARG A 394 -7.83 3.34 7.30
N SER A 395 -9.04 3.83 7.10
CA SER A 395 -9.70 3.88 5.79
C SER A 395 -9.07 4.99 4.96
N HIS A 396 -8.74 4.70 3.70
CA HIS A 396 -8.13 5.62 2.74
C HIS A 396 -8.78 5.49 1.36
N VAL A 397 -8.51 6.46 0.48
CA VAL A 397 -8.92 6.39 -0.93
C VAL A 397 -7.73 6.71 -1.82
N VAL A 398 -7.50 5.87 -2.84
CA VAL A 398 -6.48 6.08 -3.86
C VAL A 398 -7.13 6.67 -5.11
N ASP A 399 -6.56 7.76 -5.61
CA ASP A 399 -6.92 8.40 -6.88
C ASP A 399 -6.06 7.80 -8.01
N LYS A 400 -6.67 6.96 -8.85
CA LYS A 400 -5.97 6.29 -9.95
C LYS A 400 -5.39 7.24 -10.99
N PRO A 401 -6.12 8.25 -11.51
CA PRO A 401 -5.52 9.26 -12.39
C PRO A 401 -4.27 9.90 -11.77
N ALA A 402 -4.35 10.31 -10.50
CA ALA A 402 -3.24 10.95 -9.83
C ALA A 402 -2.06 9.98 -9.63
N LEU A 403 -2.34 8.73 -9.28
CA LEU A 403 -1.34 7.67 -9.17
C LEU A 403 -0.69 7.36 -10.52
N SER A 404 -1.48 7.24 -11.59
CA SER A 404 -0.98 6.98 -12.96
C SER A 404 -0.03 8.08 -13.41
N LEU A 405 -0.37 9.34 -13.13
CA LEU A 405 0.49 10.48 -13.45
C LEU A 405 1.80 10.45 -12.67
N GLN A 406 1.77 10.06 -11.39
CA GLN A 406 2.99 9.86 -10.61
C GLN A 406 3.86 8.75 -11.19
N LEU A 407 3.27 7.61 -11.56
CA LEU A 407 4.00 6.50 -12.18
C LEU A 407 4.65 6.92 -13.50
N ALA A 408 3.90 7.63 -14.34
CA ALA A 408 4.43 8.15 -15.59
C ALA A 408 5.58 9.13 -15.36
N ARG A 409 5.47 10.04 -14.38
CA ARG A 409 6.55 10.97 -14.02
C ARG A 409 7.78 10.26 -13.46
N ALA A 410 7.58 9.29 -12.58
CA ALA A 410 8.66 8.47 -12.04
C ALA A 410 9.41 7.74 -13.16
N TYR A 411 8.67 7.09 -14.07
CA TYR A 411 9.24 6.41 -15.24
C TYR A 411 10.04 7.36 -16.15
N VAL A 412 9.51 8.56 -16.44
CA VAL A 412 10.21 9.55 -17.27
C VAL A 412 11.47 10.07 -16.57
N THR A 413 11.40 10.31 -15.26
CA THR A 413 12.54 10.81 -14.48
C THR A 413 13.66 9.77 -14.45
N ASP A 414 13.32 8.50 -14.27
CA ASP A 414 14.26 7.38 -14.35
C ASP A 414 14.90 7.28 -15.74
N LEU A 415 14.12 7.41 -16.80
CA LEU A 415 14.62 7.38 -18.18
C LEU A 415 15.57 8.53 -18.48
N VAL A 416 15.29 9.74 -17.97
CA VAL A 416 16.16 10.92 -18.15
C VAL A 416 17.46 10.76 -17.37
N ASN A 417 17.41 10.24 -16.14
CA ASN A 417 18.59 9.95 -15.34
C ASN A 417 19.48 8.85 -15.93
N GLU A 418 18.95 8.03 -16.85
CA GLU A 418 19.74 7.03 -17.60
C GLU A 418 20.46 7.61 -18.83
N LEU A 419 20.04 8.79 -19.30
CA LEU A 419 20.60 9.45 -20.49
C LEU A 419 21.64 10.54 -20.15
N THR A 420 21.71 10.97 -18.88
CA THR A 420 22.67 11.93 -18.34
C THR A 420 23.73 11.24 -17.50
#